data_AF-Q6ZXI4-F1
#
_entry.id   AF-Q6ZXI4-F1
#
_cell.length_a   1.000
_cell.length_b   1.000
_cell.length_c   1.000
_cell.angle_alpha   90.00
_cell.angle_beta   90.00
_cell.angle_gamma   90.00
#
_symmetry.space_group_name_H-M   'P 1'
#
loop_
_entity.id
_entity.type
_entity.pdbx_description
1 polymer ?
#
loop_
_entity_poly.entity_id
_entity_poly.type
_entity_poly.pdbx_seq_one_letter_code
_entity_poly.pdbx_strand_id
1 'polypeptide(L)'
;MGVPHGYEIEFVFGLPLEPRNNYTREEVELSRRIMRYWGNFARTGDPNGGVGGPRWPPYTPSGQRYAHLNARPLSVGHGLRTQICAFWTRFLPKLLNATGPPVGRLSAQWSTWSSTDWQLPTWGRWKCTKIPVPHTL
;
A
#
# COMPACT_ATOMS: atom_id res chain seq x y z
N MET A 1 13.08 2.33 13.74
CA MET A 1 11.74 1.88 13.29
C MET A 1 11.62 1.70 11.76
N GLY A 2 12.70 1.50 10.99
CA GLY A 2 12.57 1.30 9.53
C GLY A 2 11.85 2.47 8.86
N VAL A 3 10.93 2.18 7.93
CA VAL A 3 10.00 3.15 7.33
C VAL A 3 8.65 3.04 8.04
N PRO A 4 8.30 3.97 8.96
CA PRO A 4 7.05 3.90 9.68
C PRO A 4 5.87 4.27 8.79
N HIS A 5 4.68 3.80 9.16
CA HIS A 5 3.44 4.14 8.46
C HIS A 5 3.17 5.66 8.49
N GLY A 6 2.82 6.25 7.35
CA GLY A 6 2.48 7.67 7.22
C GLY A 6 3.65 8.58 6.85
N TYR A 7 4.90 8.09 6.92
CA TYR A 7 6.08 8.88 6.55
C TYR A 7 6.24 9.07 5.03
N GLU A 8 5.40 8.46 4.20
CA GLU A 8 5.32 8.80 2.79
C GLU A 8 4.62 10.14 2.53
N ILE A 9 3.79 10.60 3.47
CA ILE A 9 2.91 11.77 3.32
C ILE A 9 3.73 13.03 3.08
N GLU A 10 4.82 13.22 3.83
CA GLU A 10 5.73 14.37 3.67
C GLU A 10 6.31 14.47 2.24
N PHE A 11 6.62 13.33 1.61
CA PHE A 11 7.14 13.31 0.24
C PHE A 11 6.05 13.61 -0.79
N VAL A 12 4.82 13.15 -0.55
CA VAL A 12 3.67 13.40 -1.44
C VAL A 12 3.27 14.88 -1.42
N PHE A 13 3.38 15.56 -0.27
CA PHE A 13 3.03 16.97 -0.12
C PHE A 13 4.18 17.94 -0.32
N GLY A 14 5.40 17.45 -0.58
CA GLY A 14 6.52 18.31 -0.93
C GLY A 14 7.27 18.93 0.25
N LEU A 15 7.14 18.39 1.47
CA LEU A 15 7.91 18.87 2.63
C LEU A 15 9.43 18.94 2.36
N PRO A 16 10.05 17.99 1.62
CA PRO A 16 11.46 18.05 1.26
C PRO A 16 11.88 19.22 0.37
N LEU A 17 10.94 19.92 -0.26
CA LEU A 17 11.26 21.08 -1.10
C LEU A 17 11.60 22.33 -0.28
N GLU A 18 11.15 22.37 0.97
CA GLU A 18 11.40 23.48 1.90
C GLU A 18 12.83 23.37 2.46
N PRO A 19 13.74 24.30 2.14
CA PRO A 19 15.13 24.20 2.57
C PRO A 19 15.32 24.15 4.08
N ARG A 20 14.38 24.73 4.85
CA ARG A 20 14.42 24.74 6.32
C ARG A 20 14.27 23.35 6.95
N ASN A 21 13.71 22.38 6.22
CA ASN A 21 13.46 21.04 6.75
C ASN A 21 14.68 20.11 6.67
N ASN A 22 15.81 20.57 6.12
CA ASN A 22 17.10 19.86 6.11
C ASN A 22 17.06 18.44 5.50
N TYR A 23 16.25 18.23 4.45
CA TYR A 23 16.25 16.99 3.69
C TYR A 23 17.48 16.88 2.78
N THR A 24 17.88 15.65 2.47
CA THR A 24 18.95 15.38 1.51
C THR A 24 18.52 15.72 0.09
N ARG A 25 19.49 15.99 -0.81
CA ARG A 25 19.21 16.31 -2.21
C ARG A 25 18.45 15.18 -2.91
N GLU A 26 18.74 13.95 -2.55
CA GLU A 26 18.11 12.74 -3.08
C GLU A 26 16.65 12.63 -2.62
N GLU A 27 16.34 13.04 -1.39
CA GLU A 27 14.97 13.11 -0.86
C GLU A 27 14.15 14.23 -1.50
N VAL A 28 14.77 15.38 -1.78
CA VAL A 28 14.14 16.46 -2.54
C VAL A 28 13.76 15.96 -3.94
N GLU A 29 14.66 15.26 -4.63
CA GLU A 29 14.38 14.69 -5.95
C GLU A 29 13.33 13.58 -5.89
N LEU A 30 13.37 12.72 -4.86
CA LEU A 30 12.34 11.71 -4.62
C LEU A 30 10.96 12.36 -4.46
N SER A 31 10.84 13.42 -3.66
CA SER A 31 9.58 14.14 -3.45
C SER A 31 9.07 14.76 -4.76
N ARG A 32 9.94 15.44 -5.53
CA ARG A 32 9.59 15.96 -6.87
C ARG A 32 9.03 14.87 -7.77
N ARG A 33 9.67 13.70 -7.78
CA ARG A 33 9.24 12.56 -8.58
C ARG A 33 7.90 11.98 -8.11
N ILE A 34 7.69 11.83 -6.80
CA ILE A 34 6.43 11.33 -6.22
C ILE A 34 5.28 12.28 -6.55
N MET A 35 5.44 13.59 -6.31
CA MET A 35 4.43 14.59 -6.66
C MET A 35 4.09 14.56 -8.14
N ARG A 36 5.10 14.38 -9.02
CA ARG A 36 4.89 14.30 -10.47
C ARG A 36 4.08 13.06 -10.84
N TYR A 37 4.40 11.88 -10.29
CA TYR A 37 3.60 10.68 -10.49
C TYR A 37 2.15 10.89 -10.03
N TRP A 38 1.95 11.46 -8.84
CA TRP A 38 0.61 11.74 -8.31
C TRP A 38 -0.17 12.73 -9.17
N GLY A 39 0.42 13.88 -9.53
CA GLY A 39 -0.22 14.89 -10.36
C GLY A 39 -0.56 14.39 -11.77
N ASN A 40 0.33 13.59 -12.37
CA ASN A 40 0.07 12.98 -13.68
C ASN A 40 -1.05 11.95 -13.63
N PHE A 41 -1.05 11.08 -12.61
CA PHE A 41 -2.09 10.09 -12.43
C PHE A 41 -3.44 10.76 -12.20
N ALA A 42 -3.50 11.79 -11.34
CA ALA A 42 -4.73 12.55 -11.10
C ALA A 42 -5.27 13.22 -12.38
N ARG A 43 -4.38 13.72 -13.25
CA ARG A 43 -4.77 14.41 -14.50
C ARG A 43 -5.13 13.47 -15.65
N THR A 44 -4.45 12.33 -15.78
CA THR A 44 -4.49 11.51 -17.01
C THR A 44 -4.76 10.03 -16.78
N GLY A 45 -4.73 9.56 -15.53
CA GLY A 45 -4.76 8.12 -15.20
C GLY A 45 -3.43 7.38 -15.43
N ASP A 46 -2.41 8.03 -16.01
CA ASP A 46 -1.06 7.47 -16.18
C ASP A 46 -0.03 8.29 -15.37
N PRO A 47 0.68 7.71 -14.40
CA PRO A 47 1.71 8.44 -13.63
C PRO A 47 2.91 8.88 -14.48
N ASN A 48 3.18 8.24 -15.63
CA ASN A 48 4.43 8.41 -16.38
C ASN A 48 4.57 9.73 -17.17
N GLY A 49 3.53 10.58 -17.23
CA GLY A 49 3.49 11.78 -18.07
C GLY A 49 4.69 12.73 -17.89
N GLY A 50 5.56 12.83 -18.90
CA GLY A 50 6.74 13.70 -18.86
C GLY A 50 7.78 13.33 -17.79
N VAL A 51 7.65 12.20 -17.11
CA VAL A 51 8.70 11.66 -16.24
C VAL A 51 9.75 11.04 -17.14
N GLY A 52 10.97 11.58 -17.14
CA GLY A 52 12.10 10.97 -17.83
C GLY A 52 12.59 9.72 -17.09
N GLY A 53 13.04 8.70 -17.83
CA GLY A 53 13.63 7.49 -17.25
C GLY A 53 12.73 6.25 -17.32
N PRO A 54 12.97 5.24 -16.45
CA PRO A 54 12.23 3.97 -16.45
C PRO A 54 10.74 4.20 -16.15
N ARG A 55 9.87 3.53 -16.91
CA ARG A 55 8.41 3.68 -16.75
C ARG A 55 7.89 2.86 -15.57
N TRP A 56 6.88 3.39 -14.89
CA TRP A 56 6.01 2.69 -13.95
C TRP A 56 4.98 1.87 -14.74
N PRO A 57 5.08 0.52 -14.77
CA PRO A 57 4.14 -0.31 -15.52
C PRO A 57 2.80 -0.48 -14.78
N PRO A 58 1.68 -0.63 -15.50
CA PRO A 58 0.40 -0.94 -14.89
C PRO A 58 0.45 -2.29 -14.17
N TYR A 59 -0.27 -2.40 -13.06
CA TYR A 59 -0.47 -3.66 -12.37
C TYR A 59 -1.48 -4.52 -13.16
N THR A 60 -1.12 -5.78 -13.43
CA THR A 60 -2.03 -6.79 -13.99
C THR A 60 -2.05 -8.04 -13.10
N PRO A 61 -3.13 -8.83 -13.05
CA PRO A 61 -3.17 -10.05 -12.24
C PRO A 61 -2.10 -11.08 -12.60
N SER A 62 -1.71 -11.13 -13.89
CA SER A 62 -0.67 -12.01 -14.40
C SER A 62 0.75 -11.48 -14.14
N GLY A 63 0.99 -10.19 -14.36
CA GLY A 63 2.31 -9.58 -14.22
C GLY A 63 2.65 -9.14 -12.80
N GLN A 64 1.64 -8.75 -12.02
CA GLN A 64 1.75 -8.31 -10.62
C GLN A 64 2.88 -7.29 -10.37
N ARG A 65 3.13 -6.42 -11.34
CA ARG A 65 4.24 -5.47 -11.33
C ARG A 65 3.93 -4.30 -10.41
N TYR A 66 4.92 -3.85 -9.66
CA TYR A 66 4.83 -2.66 -8.82
C TYR A 66 6.14 -1.88 -8.86
N ALA A 67 6.08 -0.58 -8.60
CA ALA A 67 7.26 0.28 -8.56
C ALA A 67 7.78 0.45 -7.12
N HIS A 68 9.10 0.48 -6.96
CA HIS A 68 9.74 0.90 -5.72
C HIS A 68 9.92 2.42 -5.71
N LEU A 69 9.32 3.09 -4.71
CA LEU A 69 9.50 4.52 -4.47
C LEU A 69 10.54 4.72 -3.36
N ASN A 70 11.75 5.09 -3.74
CA ASN A 70 12.85 5.43 -2.83
C ASN A 70 13.83 6.37 -3.55
N ALA A 71 14.88 6.84 -2.88
CA ALA A 71 15.86 7.78 -3.43
C ALA A 71 16.63 7.28 -4.68
N ARG A 72 16.62 5.98 -4.96
CA ARG A 72 17.29 5.40 -6.15
C ARG A 72 16.42 5.60 -7.41
N PRO A 73 16.96 5.36 -8.61
CA PRO A 73 16.15 5.30 -9.83
C PRO A 73 15.02 4.28 -9.71
N LEU A 74 13.92 4.54 -10.43
CA LEU A 74 12.73 3.68 -10.40
C LEU A 74 13.10 2.24 -10.74
N SER A 75 12.75 1.30 -9.85
CA SER A 75 12.86 -0.14 -10.09
C SER A 75 11.50 -0.81 -9.97
N VAL A 76 11.31 -1.90 -10.73
CA VAL A 76 10.05 -2.63 -10.79
C VAL A 76 10.20 -4.00 -10.13
N GLY A 77 9.38 -4.25 -9.11
CA GLY A 77 9.22 -5.56 -8.50
C GLY A 77 8.01 -6.32 -9.03
N HIS A 78 7.89 -7.59 -8.63
CA HIS A 78 6.78 -8.47 -9.00
C HIS A 78 6.24 -9.18 -7.76
N GLY A 79 4.91 -9.33 -7.67
CA GLY A 79 4.29 -10.15 -6.63
C GLY A 79 4.54 -9.64 -5.21
N LEU A 80 4.10 -8.41 -4.92
CA LEU A 80 4.30 -7.78 -3.61
C LEU A 80 3.74 -8.67 -2.47
N ARG A 81 4.66 -9.22 -1.65
CA ARG A 81 4.36 -10.04 -0.46
C ARG A 81 3.35 -11.18 -0.73
N THR A 82 3.36 -11.77 -1.92
CA THR A 82 2.36 -12.77 -2.37
C THR A 82 2.16 -13.92 -1.39
N GLN A 83 3.24 -14.49 -0.85
CA GLN A 83 3.16 -15.61 0.10
C GLN A 83 2.44 -15.23 1.39
N ILE A 84 2.83 -14.09 1.98
CA ILE A 84 2.23 -13.58 3.22
C ILE A 84 0.77 -13.18 2.97
N CYS A 85 0.49 -12.51 1.85
CA CYS A 85 -0.88 -12.19 1.46
C CYS A 85 -1.73 -13.45 1.24
N ALA A 86 -1.19 -14.51 0.64
CA ALA A 86 -1.91 -15.77 0.45
C ALA A 86 -2.23 -16.44 1.80
N PHE A 87 -1.32 -16.39 2.77
CA PHE A 87 -1.59 -16.83 4.13
C PHE A 87 -2.80 -16.11 4.73
N TRP A 88 -2.77 -14.77 4.77
CA TRP A 88 -3.83 -13.98 5.41
C TRP A 88 -5.17 -14.03 4.66
N THR A 89 -5.15 -14.09 3.32
CA THR A 89 -6.39 -14.00 2.52
C THR A 89 -6.97 -15.36 2.13
N ARG A 90 -6.17 -16.42 2.07
CA ARG A 90 -6.63 -17.75 1.62
C ARG A 90 -6.55 -18.80 2.72
N PHE A 91 -5.44 -18.85 3.46
CA PHE A 91 -5.20 -19.92 4.43
C PHE A 91 -5.91 -19.65 5.75
N LEU A 92 -5.63 -18.51 6.39
CA LEU A 92 -6.15 -18.21 7.72
C LEU A 92 -7.69 -18.22 7.80
N PRO A 93 -8.46 -17.67 6.83
CA PRO A 93 -9.91 -17.74 6.89
C PRO A 93 -10.45 -19.17 6.81
N LYS A 94 -9.80 -20.04 6.03
CA LYS A 94 -10.18 -21.46 5.93
C LYS A 94 -9.88 -22.21 7.23
N LEU A 95 -8.73 -21.92 7.83
CA LEU A 95 -8.35 -22.49 9.13
C LEU A 95 -9.38 -22.12 10.20
N LEU A 96 -9.71 -20.83 10.32
CA LEU A 96 -10.69 -20.35 11.31
C LEU A 96 -12.09 -20.95 11.11
N ASN A 97 -12.51 -21.19 9.85
CA ASN A 97 -13.78 -21.86 9.56
C ASN A 97 -13.76 -23.35 9.93
N ALA A 98 -12.61 -24.03 9.78
CA ALA A 98 -12.48 -25.45 10.07
C ALA A 98 -12.29 -25.75 11.57
N THR A 99 -11.67 -24.84 12.32
CA THR A 99 -11.28 -25.07 13.74
C THR A 99 -12.00 -24.16 14.74
N GLY A 100 -12.78 -23.17 14.29
CA GLY A 100 -13.47 -22.23 15.17
C GLY A 100 -14.71 -22.85 15.82
N PRO A 101 -15.08 -22.46 17.06
CA PRO A 101 -16.44 -22.70 17.55
C PRO A 101 -17.46 -22.00 16.62
N PRO A 102 -18.74 -22.44 16.59
CA PRO A 102 -19.75 -21.86 15.70
C PRO A 102 -19.71 -20.33 15.76
N VAL A 103 -19.62 -19.70 14.58
CA VAL A 103 -19.28 -18.28 14.31
C VAL A 103 -19.96 -17.28 15.25
N GLY A 104 -21.15 -17.59 15.77
CA GLY A 104 -21.88 -16.76 16.73
C GLY A 104 -21.17 -16.52 18.08
N ARG A 105 -20.24 -17.38 18.50
CA ARG A 105 -19.51 -17.21 19.78
C ARG A 105 -18.29 -16.30 19.65
N LEU A 106 -17.63 -16.32 18.48
CA LEU A 106 -16.50 -15.43 18.19
C LEU A 106 -16.98 -14.00 17.91
N SER A 107 -18.08 -13.79 17.17
CA SER A 107 -18.63 -12.45 16.97
C SER A 107 -19.07 -11.77 18.28
N ALA A 108 -19.64 -12.53 19.22
CA ALA A 108 -20.03 -12.04 20.54
C ALA A 108 -18.83 -11.71 21.43
N GLN A 109 -17.76 -12.51 21.37
CA GLN A 109 -16.54 -12.28 22.14
C GLN A 109 -15.70 -11.12 21.60
N TRP A 110 -15.67 -10.93 20.28
CA TRP A 110 -14.93 -9.82 19.66
C TRP A 110 -15.63 -8.47 19.89
N SER A 111 -16.97 -8.47 19.95
CA SER A 111 -17.78 -7.29 20.28
C SER A 111 -17.60 -6.86 21.75
N THR A 112 -17.34 -7.81 22.65
CA THR A 112 -17.10 -7.52 24.07
C THR A 112 -15.67 -7.04 24.33
N TRP A 113 -14.67 -7.59 23.62
CA TRP A 113 -13.28 -7.12 23.72
C TRP A 113 -13.07 -5.74 23.07
N SER A 114 -13.88 -5.37 22.07
CA SER A 114 -13.78 -4.04 21.43
C SER A 114 -14.29 -2.88 22.28
N SER A 115 -14.98 -3.14 23.41
CA SER A 115 -15.61 -2.08 24.21
C SER A 115 -14.88 -1.75 25.52
N THR A 116 -14.00 -2.62 26.00
CA THR A 116 -13.31 -2.44 27.30
C THR A 116 -11.79 -2.30 27.21
N ASP A 117 -11.19 -2.46 26.04
CA ASP A 117 -9.74 -2.35 25.86
C ASP A 117 -9.39 -1.33 24.77
N TRP A 118 -9.51 -0.04 25.13
CA TRP A 118 -8.98 1.06 24.33
C TRP A 118 -7.46 1.11 24.50
N GLN A 119 -6.72 0.19 23.87
CA GLN A 119 -5.31 0.33 23.49
C GLN A 119 -4.79 -0.95 22.82
N LEU A 120 -4.93 -1.05 21.50
CA LEU A 120 -3.88 -1.45 20.54
C LEU A 120 -4.49 -1.41 19.11
N PRO A 121 -3.69 -1.06 18.10
CA PRO A 121 -4.13 -0.28 16.95
C PRO A 121 -4.95 -1.12 15.98
N THR A 122 -5.92 -0.46 15.35
CA THR A 122 -6.69 -0.89 14.18
C THR A 122 -6.00 -2.00 13.42
N TRP A 123 -6.45 -3.25 13.60
CA TRP A 123 -6.12 -4.33 12.68
C TRP A 123 -6.80 -3.98 11.37
N GLY A 124 -6.02 -3.21 10.58
CA GLY A 124 -6.38 -2.77 9.27
C GLY A 124 -6.90 -3.96 8.50
N ARG A 125 -8.02 -3.74 7.81
CA ARG A 125 -8.40 -4.53 6.66
C ARG A 125 -7.24 -4.40 5.66
N TRP A 126 -6.20 -5.23 5.82
CA TRP A 126 -5.11 -5.37 4.87
C TRP A 126 -5.76 -5.95 3.61
N LYS A 127 -6.28 -5.07 2.76
CA LYS A 127 -6.71 -5.44 1.43
C LYS A 127 -5.42 -5.76 0.66
N CYS A 128 -4.98 -7.02 0.73
CA CYS A 128 -4.34 -7.62 -0.44
C CYS A 128 -5.44 -7.55 -1.52
N THR A 129 -5.42 -6.49 -2.32
CA THR A 129 -6.52 -6.11 -3.20
C THR A 129 -6.82 -7.24 -4.17
N LYS A 130 -8.00 -7.85 -4.04
CA LYS A 130 -8.71 -8.28 -5.24
C LYS A 130 -9.15 -6.99 -5.92
N ILE A 131 -8.42 -6.56 -6.95
CA ILE A 131 -8.91 -5.53 -7.85
C ILE A 131 -10.08 -6.19 -8.60
N PRO A 132 -11.32 -5.67 -8.50
CA PRO A 132 -12.43 -6.19 -9.29
C PRO A 132 -12.12 -5.94 -10.76
N VAL A 133 -12.16 -6.98 -11.57
CA VAL A 133 -12.26 -6.83 -13.03
C VAL A 133 -13.64 -6.24 -13.32
N PRO A 134 -13.76 -5.12 -14.05
CA PRO A 134 -15.04 -4.70 -14.56
C PRO A 134 -15.50 -5.73 -15.59
N HIS A 135 -16.58 -6.43 -15.28
CA HIS A 135 -17.35 -7.11 -16.31
C HIS A 135 -17.99 -6.02 -17.15
N THR A 136 -17.50 -5.84 -18.37
CA THR A 136 -18.20 -5.13 -19.42
C THR A 136 -19.54 -5.80 -19.68
N LEU A 137 -20.56 -4.96 -19.86
CA LEU A 137 -21.96 -5.28 -20.18
C LEU A 137 -22.10 -6.25 -21.36
#